data_AF-A0A0G4LCG1-F1
#
_entry.id   AF-A0A0G4LCG1-F1
#
_cell.length_a   1.000
_cell.length_b   1.000
_cell.length_c   1.000
_cell.angle_alpha   90.00
_cell.angle_beta   90.00
_cell.angle_gamma   90.00
#
_symmetry.space_group_name_H-M   'P 1'
#
loop_
_entity.id
_entity.type
_entity.pdbx_description
1 polymer ?
#
loop_
_entity_poly.entity_id
_entity_poly.type
_entity_poly.pdbx_seq_one_letter_code
_entity_poly.pdbx_strand_id
1 'polypeptide(L)'
;REAVYEPIFSITEREGLTPESPEVYLGEPNKMHLEGAAKGPFNSHNPYIAPIAESRELFNVKDRNCLHVEVDVSGSNLSYQTGDHIAIWPTNPGHEV
;
A
#
# COMPACT_ATOMS: atom_id res chain seq x y z
N ARG A 1 -20.93 -25.16 -21.62
CA ARG A 1 -21.24 -25.41 -20.20
C ARG A 1 -21.03 -24.10 -19.49
N GLU A 2 -22.05 -23.54 -18.86
CA GLU A 2 -21.89 -22.35 -18.02
C GLU A 2 -21.04 -22.72 -16.80
N ALA A 3 -20.18 -21.80 -16.37
CA ALA A 3 -19.37 -22.00 -15.17
C ALA A 3 -20.28 -21.94 -13.95
N VAL A 4 -20.26 -22.99 -13.12
CA VAL A 4 -20.91 -22.99 -11.81
C VAL A 4 -19.94 -22.36 -10.83
N TYR A 5 -20.39 -21.34 -10.10
CA TYR A 5 -19.58 -20.69 -9.08
C TYR A 5 -19.57 -21.53 -7.79
N GLU A 6 -18.38 -21.91 -7.35
CA GLU A 6 -18.15 -22.62 -6.08
C GLU A 6 -17.31 -21.73 -5.15
N PRO A 7 -17.94 -21.04 -4.17
CA PRO A 7 -17.21 -20.13 -3.29
C PRO A 7 -16.29 -20.90 -2.33
N ILE A 8 -15.04 -20.45 -2.22
CA ILE A 8 -14.07 -20.94 -1.21
C ILE A 8 -14.04 -20.07 0.06
N PHE A 9 -14.83 -18.99 0.09
CA PHE A 9 -14.98 -18.07 1.22
C PHE A 9 -16.46 -17.86 1.54
N SER A 10 -16.76 -17.58 2.81
CA SER A 10 -18.09 -17.14 3.27
C SER A 10 -18.00 -15.72 3.84
N ILE A 11 -19.09 -14.98 3.78
CA ILE A 11 -19.19 -13.61 4.29
C ILE A 11 -19.95 -13.65 5.62
N THR A 12 -19.43 -12.97 6.63
CA THR A 12 -20.11 -12.76 7.92
C THR A 12 -20.04 -11.29 8.28
N GLU A 13 -21.18 -10.62 8.30
CA GLU A 13 -21.28 -9.22 8.72
C GLU A 13 -21.16 -9.10 10.23
N ARG A 14 -20.53 -8.02 10.69
CA ARG A 14 -20.19 -7.77 12.10
C ARG A 14 -20.73 -6.40 12.52
N GLU A 15 -22.04 -6.31 12.74
CA GLU A 15 -22.74 -5.03 13.01
C GLU A 15 -22.23 -4.24 14.22
N GLY A 16 -21.57 -4.91 15.18
CA GLY A 16 -21.01 -4.26 16.36
C GLY A 16 -19.64 -3.60 16.15
N LEU A 17 -19.03 -3.73 14.97
CA LEU A 17 -17.74 -3.13 14.64
C LEU A 17 -17.92 -1.81 13.90
N THR A 18 -17.07 -0.84 14.22
CA THR A 18 -17.00 0.47 13.55
C THR A 18 -15.61 0.68 12.97
N PRO A 19 -15.40 1.67 12.07
CA PRO A 19 -14.07 2.02 11.57
C PRO A 19 -13.05 2.33 12.68
N GLU A 20 -13.50 2.76 13.86
CA GLU A 20 -12.64 3.06 15.01
C GLU A 20 -12.26 1.82 15.82
N SER A 21 -12.82 0.65 15.49
CA SER A 21 -12.52 -0.59 16.20
C SER A 21 -11.11 -1.08 15.84
N PRO A 22 -10.25 -1.40 16.82
CA PRO A 22 -8.82 -1.68 16.59
C PRO A 22 -8.56 -2.92 15.73
N GLU A 23 -9.53 -3.82 15.58
CA GLU A 23 -9.45 -5.01 14.71
C GLU A 23 -9.88 -4.76 13.25
N VAL A 24 -10.43 -3.59 12.94
CA VAL A 24 -10.95 -3.26 11.61
C VAL A 24 -9.83 -2.69 10.74
N TYR A 25 -9.50 -3.40 9.66
CA TYR A 25 -8.56 -2.90 8.65
C TYR A 25 -9.24 -1.84 7.77
N LEU A 26 -8.58 -0.69 7.61
CA LEU A 26 -9.01 0.42 6.76
C LEU A 26 -8.09 0.64 5.55
N GLY A 27 -7.14 -0.27 5.34
CA GLY A 27 -6.19 -0.24 4.22
C GLY A 27 -4.79 -0.68 4.60
N GLU A 28 -4.55 -1.00 5.87
CA GLU A 28 -3.27 -1.47 6.35
C GLU A 28 -2.90 -2.80 5.69
N PRO A 29 -1.64 -2.96 5.24
CA PRO A 29 -1.22 -4.14 4.49
C PRO A 29 -1.16 -5.41 5.35
N ASN A 30 -0.98 -5.27 6.67
CA ASN A 30 -0.93 -6.37 7.61
C ASN A 30 -1.24 -5.91 9.05
N LYS A 31 -1.32 -6.89 9.96
CA LYS A 31 -1.64 -6.69 11.38
C LYS A 31 -0.70 -5.74 12.12
N MET A 32 0.60 -5.76 11.81
CA MET A 32 1.56 -4.88 12.48
C MET A 32 1.33 -3.41 12.12
N HIS A 33 0.87 -3.13 10.90
CA HIS A 33 0.48 -1.77 10.51
C HIS A 33 -0.84 -1.35 11.18
N LEU A 34 -1.83 -2.25 11.25
CA LEU A 34 -3.08 -2.00 11.98
C LEU A 34 -2.82 -1.64 13.45
N GLU A 35 -1.89 -2.35 14.10
CA GLU A 35 -1.53 -2.13 15.50
C GLU A 35 -0.58 -0.94 15.72
N GLY A 36 -0.17 -0.22 14.66
CA GLY A 36 0.82 0.86 14.75
C GLY A 36 2.20 0.42 15.22
N ALA A 37 2.50 -0.88 15.11
CA ALA A 37 3.70 -1.53 15.63
C ALA A 37 4.62 -2.07 14.52
N ALA A 38 4.48 -1.55 13.29
CA ALA A 38 5.28 -1.96 12.15
C ALA A 38 6.78 -1.75 12.40
N LYS A 39 7.56 -2.82 12.26
CA LYS A 39 9.02 -2.84 12.42
C LYS A 39 9.60 -3.71 11.33
N GLY A 40 10.86 -3.47 10.99
CA GLY A 40 11.57 -4.30 10.04
C GLY A 40 11.76 -5.75 10.53
N PRO A 41 12.12 -6.68 9.63
CA PRO A 41 12.52 -6.43 8.25
C PRO A 41 11.32 -6.07 7.36
N PHE A 42 11.51 -5.08 6.48
CA PHE A 42 10.52 -4.70 5.50
C PHE A 42 10.67 -5.55 4.23
N ASN A 43 9.55 -6.03 3.71
CA ASN A 43 9.46 -6.89 2.53
C ASN A 43 8.06 -6.79 1.89
N SER A 44 7.73 -7.65 0.93
CA SER A 44 6.42 -7.62 0.26
C SER A 44 5.23 -7.83 1.19
N HIS A 45 5.36 -8.60 2.28
CA HIS A 45 4.27 -8.84 3.23
C HIS A 45 4.26 -7.83 4.39
N ASN A 46 5.32 -7.03 4.52
CA ASN A 46 5.49 -6.00 5.52
C ASN A 46 6.18 -4.78 4.89
N PRO A 47 5.47 -4.02 4.06
CA PRO A 47 6.07 -2.90 3.35
C PRO A 47 6.39 -1.76 4.30
N TYR A 48 7.44 -0.99 4.01
CA TYR A 48 7.69 0.25 4.73
C TYR A 48 6.74 1.35 4.23
N ILE A 49 6.04 2.04 5.14
CA ILE A 49 5.28 3.25 4.78
C ILE A 49 6.28 4.40 4.68
N ALA A 50 6.88 4.53 3.50
CA ALA A 50 7.91 5.51 3.22
C ALA A 50 7.32 6.89 2.88
N PRO A 51 7.75 7.98 3.53
CA PRO A 51 7.37 9.33 3.13
C PRO A 51 7.88 9.67 1.73
N ILE A 52 7.11 10.45 0.98
CA ILE A 52 7.58 11.11 -0.24
C ILE A 52 8.22 12.43 0.17
N ALA A 53 9.54 12.53 0.03
CA ALA A 53 10.29 13.74 0.40
C ALA A 53 10.15 14.84 -0.67
N GLU A 54 10.20 14.44 -1.94
CA GLU A 54 10.06 15.35 -3.09
C GLU A 54 9.27 14.66 -4.21
N SER A 55 8.48 15.44 -4.96
CA SER A 55 7.86 15.02 -6.20
C SER A 55 7.84 16.19 -7.18
N ARG A 56 8.27 15.94 -8.42
CA ARG A 56 8.29 16.97 -9.46
C ARG A 56 8.08 16.39 -10.85
N GLU A 57 7.45 17.20 -11.70
CA GLU A 57 7.26 16.88 -13.12
C GLU A 57 8.57 17.04 -13.90
N LEU A 58 8.87 16.06 -14.75
CA LEU A 58 10.04 16.04 -15.62
C LEU A 58 9.73 16.58 -17.02
N PHE A 59 8.48 16.46 -17.45
CA PHE A 59 8.06 16.89 -18.78
C PHE A 59 7.40 18.26 -18.77
N ASN A 60 7.68 19.03 -19.82
CA ASN A 60 7.01 20.30 -20.08
C ASN A 60 5.97 20.18 -21.20
N VAL A 61 5.49 18.96 -21.49
CA VAL A 61 4.47 18.69 -22.52
C VAL A 61 3.09 18.56 -21.87
N LYS A 62 2.01 18.73 -22.64
CA LYS A 62 0.64 18.82 -22.09
C LYS A 62 -0.12 17.50 -22.08
N ASP A 63 0.29 16.55 -22.89
CA ASP A 63 -0.41 15.30 -23.17
C ASP A 63 0.18 14.10 -22.41
N ARG A 64 1.24 14.32 -21.64
CA ARG A 64 1.92 13.28 -20.87
C ARG A 64 2.60 13.86 -19.63
N ASN A 65 2.50 13.11 -18.53
CA ASN A 65 3.18 13.41 -17.27
C ASN A 65 4.28 12.37 -17.01
N CYS A 66 5.36 12.79 -16.38
CA CYS A 66 6.43 11.93 -15.89
C CYS A 66 6.99 12.51 -14.59
N LEU A 67 6.69 11.85 -13.47
CA LEU A 67 7.09 12.31 -12.17
C LEU A 67 8.42 11.70 -11.75
N HIS A 68 9.32 12.56 -11.26
CA HIS A 68 10.42 12.17 -10.39
C HIS A 68 9.92 12.19 -8.95
N VAL A 69 10.21 11.14 -8.20
CA VAL A 69 9.77 10.98 -6.80
C VAL A 69 10.97 10.57 -5.96
N GLU A 70 11.20 11.29 -4.86
CA GLU A 70 12.19 10.93 -3.84
C GLU A 70 11.47 10.26 -2.67
N VAL A 71 11.80 8.99 -2.42
CA VAL A 71 11.23 8.18 -1.34
C VAL A 71 12.21 8.14 -0.19
N ASP A 72 11.82 8.71 0.96
CA ASP A 72 12.66 8.71 2.15
C ASP A 72 12.64 7.34 2.81
N VAL A 73 13.79 6.67 2.84
CA VAL A 73 14.01 5.40 3.54
C VAL A 73 14.86 5.58 4.81
N SER A 74 15.14 6.82 5.20
CA SER A 74 15.87 7.13 6.44
C SER A 74 15.08 6.66 7.67
N GLY A 75 15.80 6.22 8.70
CA GLY A 75 15.16 5.61 9.89
C GLY A 75 14.51 4.24 9.65
N SER A 76 14.37 3.81 8.39
CA SER A 76 14.06 2.42 8.06
C SER A 76 15.33 1.56 8.12
N ASN A 77 15.16 0.25 8.15
CA ASN A 77 16.26 -0.71 7.98
C ASN A 77 16.29 -1.30 6.55
N LEU A 78 15.71 -0.60 5.58
CA LEU A 78 15.82 -0.96 4.16
C LEU A 78 17.21 -0.61 3.63
N SER A 79 17.72 -1.47 2.75
CA SER A 79 18.94 -1.24 1.99
C SER A 79 18.69 -1.56 0.53
N TYR A 80 19.42 -0.88 -0.36
CA TYR A 80 19.38 -1.12 -1.79
C TYR A 80 20.75 -0.80 -2.39
N GLN A 81 21.00 -1.31 -3.59
CA GLN A 81 22.14 -0.98 -4.43
C GLN A 81 21.66 -0.31 -5.72
N THR A 82 22.52 0.49 -6.34
CA THR A 82 22.22 1.09 -7.64
C THR A 82 21.94 -0.02 -8.67
N GLY A 83 20.73 0.00 -9.24
CA GLY A 83 20.24 -1.03 -10.16
C GLY A 83 19.13 -1.89 -9.58
N ASP A 84 18.88 -1.84 -8.27
CA ASP A 84 17.75 -2.52 -7.64
C ASP A 84 16.41 -1.85 -8.01
N HIS A 85 15.32 -2.61 -7.83
CA HIS A 85 13.96 -2.14 -8.06
C HIS A 85 13.24 -1.84 -6.75
N ILE A 86 12.32 -0.87 -6.80
CA ILE A 86 11.36 -0.59 -5.74
C ILE A 86 9.99 -1.15 -6.11
N ALA A 87 9.33 -1.82 -5.16
CA ALA A 87 7.94 -2.23 -5.28
C ALA A 87 7.04 -1.21 -4.57
N ILE A 88 5.97 -0.78 -5.24
CA ILE A 88 4.99 0.17 -4.71
C ILE A 88 3.67 -0.55 -4.53
N TRP A 89 3.05 -0.38 -3.36
CA TRP A 89 1.69 -0.84 -3.08
C TRP A 89 0.71 0.29 -3.37
N PRO A 90 -0.06 0.24 -4.47
CA PRO A 90 -0.98 1.31 -4.83
C PRO A 90 -2.33 1.15 -4.13
N THR A 91 -3.10 2.24 -4.10
CA THR A 91 -4.52 2.23 -3.80
C THR A 91 -5.30 2.69 -5.03
N ASN A 92 -6.52 2.15 -5.21
CA ASN A 92 -7.40 2.60 -6.28
C ASN A 92 -7.79 4.07 -6.07
N PRO A 93 -8.05 4.82 -7.15
CA PRO A 93 -8.47 6.20 -7.02
C PRO A 93 -9.87 6.28 -6.38
N GLY A 94 -10.02 7.13 -5.36
CA GLY A 94 -11.24 7.20 -4.57
C GLY A 94 -12.52 7.60 -5.30
N HIS A 95 -12.45 8.02 -6.57
CA HIS A 95 -13.64 8.32 -7.38
C HIS A 95 -14.15 7.09 -8.17
N GLU A 96 -13.37 6.01 -8.25
CA GLU A 96 -13.73 4.77 -8.94
C GLU A 96 -14.25 3.69 -7.98
N VAL A 97 -14.23 3.94 -6.66
CA VAL A 97 -14.61 3.00 -5.60
C VAL A 97 -15.66 3.56 -4.66
#